data_AF-A0A1Z9N6F5-F1
#
_entry.id   AF-A0A1Z9N6F5-F1
#
_cell.length_a   1.000
_cell.length_b   1.000
_cell.length_c   1.000
_cell.angle_alpha   90.00
_cell.angle_beta   90.00
_cell.angle_gamma   90.00
#
_symmetry.space_group_name_H-M   'P 1'
#
loop_
_entity.id
_entity.type
_entity.pdbx_description
1 polymer ?
#
loop_
_entity_poly.entity_id
_entity_poly.type
_entity_poly.pdbx_seq_one_letter_code
_entity_poly.pdbx_strand_id
1 'polypeptide(L)'
;MEDSYIELEKIWSEFHKNNMEQGKMIRWVMLKVESSEGGPSDVANYVTVNTYGSIEDYNSIWDNINPDSFSKIVKKRLKGKMSSRTVNKILNAEIKKSHRSYMITPLDGTVPPPKLKEGDVILLDAMSQKNDDYEQYESSLAKNVMQHNVDNGNLKLWGFTKIIDRNEAAAKGPTHFTWRVPVEGGDFQWENEELYEKFGNKFLYQKMWELASASRSIPGSASLRIVQIIEKQ
;
A
#
# COMPACT_ATOMS: atom_id res chain seq x y z
N MET A 1 -7.23 21.50 -8.28
CA MET A 1 -7.44 20.51 -7.19
C MET A 1 -6.23 19.61 -7.04
N GLU A 2 -5.71 19.02 -8.13
CA GLU A 2 -4.50 18.19 -8.09
C GLU A 2 -3.25 18.94 -7.59
N ASP A 3 -2.92 20.09 -8.18
CA ASP A 3 -1.76 20.89 -7.73
C ASP A 3 -1.83 21.28 -6.26
N SER A 4 -3.01 21.68 -5.78
CA SER A 4 -3.25 22.02 -4.37
C SER A 4 -3.08 20.80 -3.46
N TYR A 5 -3.47 19.61 -3.92
CA TYR A 5 -3.26 18.37 -3.17
C TYR A 5 -1.77 18.01 -3.09
N ILE A 6 -1.03 18.18 -4.19
CA ILE A 6 0.43 17.97 -4.21
C ILE A 6 1.12 18.97 -3.26
N GLU A 7 0.69 20.24 -3.22
CA GLU A 7 1.21 21.22 -2.25
C GLU A 7 0.93 20.81 -0.80
N LEU A 8 -0.25 20.28 -0.52
CA LEU A 8 -0.60 19.74 0.79
C LEU A 8 0.30 18.56 1.16
N GLU A 9 0.49 17.61 0.25
CA GLU A 9 1.33 16.43 0.48
C GLU A 9 2.82 16.80 0.62
N LYS A 10 3.30 17.88 0.01
CA LYS A 10 4.65 18.42 0.29
C LYS A 10 4.80 18.82 1.76
N ILE A 11 3.78 19.41 2.38
CA ILE A 11 3.80 19.75 3.81
C ILE A 11 3.78 18.48 4.67
N TRP A 12 2.91 17.51 4.35
CA TRP A 12 2.86 16.22 5.04
C TRP A 12 4.18 15.44 4.92
N SER A 13 4.84 15.50 3.77
CA SER A 13 6.13 14.84 3.55
C SER A 13 7.20 15.29 4.55
N GLU A 14 7.20 16.57 4.95
CA GLU A 14 8.13 17.07 5.96
C GLU A 14 7.80 16.54 7.36
N PHE A 15 6.52 16.37 7.69
CA PHE A 15 6.12 15.70 8.91
C PHE A 15 6.56 14.23 8.91
N HIS A 16 6.39 13.51 7.80
CA HIS A 16 6.84 12.12 7.69
C HIS A 16 8.37 11.99 7.81
N LYS A 17 9.15 12.84 7.13
CA LYS A 17 10.63 12.89 7.28
C LYS A 17 11.05 13.11 8.73
N ASN A 18 10.38 14.04 9.44
CA ASN A 18 10.64 14.27 10.85
C ASN A 18 10.47 13.00 11.71
N ASN A 19 9.42 12.23 11.45
CA ASN A 19 9.16 11.00 12.20
C ASN A 19 10.13 9.87 11.83
N MET A 20 10.60 9.82 10.58
CA MET A 20 11.65 8.89 10.16
C MET A 20 13.01 9.22 10.81
N GLU A 21 13.37 10.51 10.87
CA GLU A 21 14.57 10.98 11.58
C GLU A 21 14.53 10.65 13.09
N GLN A 22 13.33 10.60 13.67
CA GLN A 22 13.11 10.15 15.06
C GLN A 22 13.03 8.63 15.21
N GLY A 23 13.15 7.87 14.12
CA GLY A 23 13.08 6.41 14.13
C GLY A 23 11.67 5.82 14.29
N LYS A 24 10.62 6.64 14.33
CA LYS A 24 9.23 6.22 14.55
C LYS A 24 8.47 5.83 13.29
N MET A 25 9.07 6.05 12.12
CA MET A 25 8.47 5.74 10.83
C MET A 25 9.54 5.16 9.92
N ILE A 26 9.18 4.14 9.14
CA ILE A 26 10.10 3.45 8.23
C ILE A 26 10.03 4.08 6.84
N ARG A 27 8.81 4.25 6.32
CA ARG A 27 8.60 4.65 4.93
C ARG A 27 7.26 5.35 4.74
N TRP A 28 7.24 6.32 3.84
CA TRP A 28 6.06 6.97 3.32
C TRP A 28 6.09 6.89 1.80
N VAL A 29 4.99 6.46 1.19
CA VAL A 29 4.85 6.37 -0.26
C VAL A 29 3.58 7.10 -0.67
N MET A 30 3.69 7.99 -1.66
CA MET A 30 2.55 8.62 -2.31
C MET A 30 2.32 7.98 -3.66
N LEU A 31 1.08 7.59 -3.89
CA LEU A 31 0.65 6.86 -5.08
C LEU A 31 -0.46 7.64 -5.78
N LYS A 32 -0.37 7.77 -7.09
CA LYS A 32 -1.46 8.26 -7.94
C LYS A 32 -2.27 7.07 -8.45
N VAL A 33 -3.60 7.13 -8.34
CA VAL A 33 -4.48 6.11 -8.91
C VAL A 33 -4.54 6.31 -10.43
N GLU A 34 -4.10 5.32 -11.19
CA GLU A 34 -4.13 5.35 -12.67
C GLU A 34 -5.43 4.77 -13.21
N SER A 35 -5.86 3.68 -12.61
CA SER A 35 -7.10 3.00 -12.95
C SER A 35 -7.62 2.22 -11.74
N SER A 36 -8.92 1.94 -11.76
CA SER A 36 -9.57 1.07 -10.79
C SER A 36 -10.71 0.32 -11.46
N GLU A 37 -10.95 -0.90 -11.00
CA GLU A 37 -12.07 -1.73 -11.41
C GLU A 37 -12.80 -2.24 -10.16
N GLY A 38 -14.14 -2.23 -10.20
CA GLY A 38 -14.95 -2.50 -9.02
C GLY A 38 -14.73 -1.47 -7.91
N GLY A 39 -15.00 -1.87 -6.66
CA GLY A 39 -14.81 -1.02 -5.48
C GLY A 39 -15.86 0.10 -5.32
N PRO A 40 -15.56 1.13 -4.49
CA PRO A 40 -16.45 2.27 -4.28
C PRO A 40 -16.60 3.13 -5.54
N SER A 41 -17.79 3.73 -5.75
CA SER A 41 -18.05 4.60 -6.90
C SER A 41 -17.27 5.91 -6.87
N ASP A 42 -16.92 6.41 -5.69
CA ASP A 42 -16.05 7.56 -5.47
C ASP A 42 -14.60 7.08 -5.27
N VAL A 43 -13.97 6.76 -6.40
CA VAL A 43 -12.57 6.31 -6.46
C VAL A 43 -11.64 7.43 -5.96
N ALA A 44 -10.65 7.06 -5.15
CA ALA A 44 -9.62 8.00 -4.70
C ALA A 44 -8.74 8.46 -5.86
N ASN A 45 -8.26 9.71 -5.84
CA ASN A 45 -7.27 10.17 -6.82
C ASN A 45 -5.83 9.80 -6.40
N TYR A 46 -5.60 9.72 -5.09
CA TYR A 46 -4.30 9.46 -4.48
C TYR A 46 -4.44 8.51 -3.29
N VAL A 47 -3.40 7.71 -3.07
CA VAL A 47 -3.26 6.81 -1.92
C VAL A 47 -1.91 7.09 -1.28
N THR A 48 -1.86 7.17 0.04
CA THR A 48 -0.60 7.18 0.80
C THR A 48 -0.45 5.87 1.56
N VAL A 49 0.77 5.32 1.57
CA VAL A 49 1.13 4.12 2.33
C VAL A 49 2.20 4.50 3.33
N ASN A 50 1.85 4.38 4.61
CA ASN A 50 2.71 4.74 5.73
C ASN A 50 3.13 3.45 6.43
N THR A 51 4.43 3.19 6.50
CA THR A 51 5.01 2.01 7.14
C THR A 51 5.69 2.41 8.45
N TYR A 52 5.34 1.70 9.53
CA TYR A 52 5.87 1.90 10.88
C TYR A 52 6.51 0.60 11.37
N GLY A 53 7.43 0.68 12.33
CA GLY A 53 8.07 -0.50 12.93
C GLY A 53 7.13 -1.30 13.81
N SER A 54 6.21 -0.60 14.48
CA SER A 54 5.18 -1.20 15.30
C SER A 54 3.96 -0.28 15.46
N ILE A 55 2.91 -0.80 16.12
CA ILE A 55 1.74 0.01 16.48
C ILE A 55 2.08 1.05 17.56
N GLU A 56 3.03 0.75 18.45
CA GLU A 56 3.53 1.67 19.47
C GLU A 56 4.23 2.87 18.83
N ASP A 57 5.04 2.64 17.79
CA ASP A 57 5.65 3.72 17.01
C ASP A 57 4.59 4.64 16.40
N TYR A 58 3.57 4.04 15.76
CA TYR A 58 2.43 4.78 15.22
C TYR A 58 1.72 5.61 16.32
N ASN A 59 1.31 4.97 17.42
CA ASN A 59 0.62 5.65 18.52
C ASN A 59 1.48 6.77 19.11
N SER A 60 2.80 6.55 19.28
CA SER A 60 3.71 7.57 19.81
C SER A 60 3.78 8.85 18.98
N ILE A 61 3.50 8.76 17.66
CA ILE A 61 3.39 9.91 16.76
C ILE A 61 2.04 10.60 16.99
N TRP A 62 0.94 9.85 17.01
CA TRP A 62 -0.41 10.40 16.94
C TRP A 62 -1.01 10.80 18.30
N ASP A 63 -0.64 10.13 19.40
CA ASP A 63 -1.15 10.43 20.75
C ASP A 63 -0.78 11.83 21.24
N ASN A 64 0.33 12.36 20.75
CA ASN A 64 0.86 13.67 21.15
C ASN A 64 0.73 14.75 20.06
N ILE A 65 0.12 14.41 18.92
CA ILE A 65 -0.03 15.36 17.81
C ILE A 65 -1.43 15.97 17.80
N ASN A 66 -1.46 17.28 17.62
CA ASN A 66 -2.66 18.06 17.38
C ASN A 66 -2.37 19.08 16.27
N PRO A 67 -3.37 19.79 15.72
CA PRO A 67 -3.16 20.72 14.62
C PRO A 67 -2.06 21.76 14.87
N ASP A 68 -1.94 22.27 16.09
CA ASP A 68 -0.94 23.28 16.46
C ASP A 68 0.48 22.72 16.49
N SER A 69 0.68 21.58 17.14
CA SER A 69 1.99 20.90 17.22
C SER A 69 2.44 20.42 15.84
N PHE A 70 1.53 19.84 15.04
CA PHE A 70 1.78 19.52 13.64
C PHE A 70 2.23 20.76 12.86
N SER A 71 1.47 21.85 12.92
CA SER A 71 1.77 23.11 12.24
C SER A 71 3.14 23.68 12.65
N LYS A 72 3.48 23.62 13.94
CA LYS A 72 4.81 24.04 14.44
C LYS A 72 5.94 23.21 13.86
N ILE A 73 5.80 21.88 13.82
CA ILE A 73 6.81 20.97 13.26
C ILE A 73 7.06 21.29 11.79
N VAL A 74 6.01 21.33 10.97
CA VAL A 74 6.16 21.53 9.52
C VAL A 74 6.68 22.94 9.19
N LYS A 75 6.23 23.99 9.89
CA LYS A 75 6.76 25.35 9.73
C LYS A 75 8.25 25.44 10.06
N LYS A 76 8.70 24.74 11.11
CA LYS A 76 10.12 24.69 11.49
C LYS A 76 10.95 24.05 10.36
N ARG A 77 10.48 22.94 9.79
CA ARG A 77 11.16 22.23 8.70
C ARG A 77 11.15 22.97 7.36
N LEU A 78 10.09 23.72 7.11
CA LEU A 78 9.94 24.52 5.90
C LEU A 78 10.54 25.93 6.02
N LYS A 79 11.17 26.28 7.14
CA LYS A 79 11.81 27.59 7.35
C LYS A 79 12.82 27.88 6.22
N GLY A 80 12.67 29.03 5.58
CA GLY A 80 13.50 29.45 4.44
C GLY A 80 13.09 28.86 3.09
N LYS A 81 12.24 27.82 3.06
CA LYS A 81 11.69 27.21 1.83
C LYS A 81 10.26 27.68 1.55
N MET A 82 9.46 27.89 2.60
CA MET A 82 8.07 28.33 2.50
C MET A 82 7.70 29.22 3.70
N SER A 83 6.93 30.29 3.45
CA SER A 83 6.49 31.18 4.53
C SER A 83 5.44 30.50 5.44
N SER A 84 5.44 30.82 6.73
CA SER A 84 4.41 30.33 7.68
C SER A 84 2.98 30.68 7.25
N ARG A 85 2.81 31.83 6.57
CA ARG A 85 1.51 32.26 6.03
C ARG A 85 1.06 31.34 4.89
N THR A 86 1.98 30.96 4.00
CA THR A 86 1.72 30.02 2.91
C THR A 86 1.37 28.63 3.46
N VAL A 87 2.14 28.13 4.44
CA VAL A 87 1.87 26.85 5.11
C VAL A 87 0.45 26.83 5.70
N ASN A 88 0.08 27.86 6.45
CA ASN A 88 -1.28 27.97 7.02
C ASN A 88 -2.37 28.01 5.93
N LYS A 89 -2.14 28.75 4.85
CA LYS A 89 -3.09 28.85 3.74
C LYS A 89 -3.36 27.46 3.12
N ILE A 90 -2.31 26.67 2.91
CA ILE A 90 -2.43 25.33 2.32
C ILE A 90 -3.12 24.37 3.30
N LEU A 91 -2.74 24.38 4.58
CA LEU A 91 -3.33 23.49 5.60
C LEU A 91 -4.81 23.76 5.85
N ASN A 92 -5.25 25.02 5.73
CA ASN A 92 -6.64 25.41 5.94
C ASN A 92 -7.50 25.33 4.67
N ALA A 93 -6.92 24.95 3.53
CA ALA A 93 -7.67 24.84 2.29
C ALA A 93 -8.46 23.52 2.25
N GLU A 94 -9.73 23.61 1.86
CA GLU A 94 -10.59 22.44 1.62
C GLU A 94 -10.21 21.76 0.30
N ILE A 95 -9.17 20.92 0.35
CA ILE A 95 -8.60 20.27 -0.84
C ILE A 95 -9.11 18.82 -1.00
N LYS A 96 -9.53 18.18 0.10
CA LYS A 96 -9.98 16.77 0.11
C LYS A 96 -11.51 16.70 0.13
N LYS A 97 -12.10 16.07 -0.88
CA LYS A 97 -13.56 15.80 -0.92
C LYS A 97 -13.96 14.68 0.05
N SER A 98 -13.14 13.64 0.16
CA SER A 98 -13.34 12.51 1.08
C SER A 98 -11.98 11.93 1.50
N HIS A 99 -11.97 11.19 2.60
CA HIS A 99 -10.77 10.50 3.09
C HIS A 99 -11.13 9.14 3.69
N ARG A 100 -10.41 8.10 3.26
CA ARG A 100 -10.51 6.73 3.76
C ARG A 100 -9.17 6.33 4.34
N SER A 101 -9.20 5.62 5.45
CA SER A 101 -8.01 5.04 6.05
C SER A 101 -8.26 3.58 6.41
N TYR A 102 -7.23 2.77 6.21
CA TYR A 102 -7.16 1.39 6.60
C TYR A 102 -5.86 1.21 7.39
N MET A 103 -5.97 0.60 8.57
CA MET A 103 -4.81 0.08 9.28
C MET A 103 -4.66 -1.38 8.89
N ILE A 104 -3.46 -1.74 8.43
CA ILE A 104 -3.17 -3.06 7.89
C ILE A 104 -1.94 -3.64 8.56
N THR A 105 -1.92 -4.97 8.71
CA THR A 105 -0.75 -5.72 9.18
C THR A 105 -0.28 -6.67 8.08
N PRO A 106 1.04 -6.80 7.83
CA PRO A 106 1.55 -7.81 6.90
C PRO A 106 1.28 -9.21 7.46
N LEU A 107 0.83 -10.12 6.58
CA LEU A 107 0.69 -11.54 6.87
C LEU A 107 1.79 -12.34 6.19
N ASP A 108 2.04 -12.07 4.90
CA ASP A 108 3.10 -12.72 4.16
C ASP A 108 3.57 -11.87 2.97
N GLY A 109 4.69 -12.25 2.36
CA GLY A 109 5.27 -11.57 1.21
C GLY A 109 6.46 -12.30 0.61
N THR A 110 6.83 -11.91 -0.60
CA THR A 110 8.01 -12.44 -1.29
C THR A 110 9.30 -11.85 -0.73
N VAL A 111 10.40 -12.58 -0.92
CA VAL A 111 11.76 -12.18 -0.55
C VAL A 111 12.67 -12.13 -1.80
N PRO A 112 13.76 -11.33 -1.78
CA PRO A 112 14.10 -10.32 -0.78
C PRO A 112 13.14 -9.11 -0.85
N PRO A 113 13.16 -8.21 0.15
CA PRO A 113 12.41 -6.97 0.09
C PRO A 113 12.75 -6.18 -1.19
N PRO A 114 11.76 -5.61 -1.90
CA PRO A 114 11.99 -4.92 -3.15
C PRO A 114 12.70 -3.58 -2.93
N LYS A 115 13.42 -3.14 -3.97
CA LYS A 115 13.82 -1.74 -4.13
C LYS A 115 12.77 -1.04 -4.99
N LEU A 116 11.79 -0.41 -4.34
CA LEU A 116 10.76 0.38 -5.02
C LEU A 116 11.34 1.75 -5.39
N LYS A 117 10.90 2.30 -6.52
CA LYS A 117 11.29 3.64 -6.98
C LYS A 117 10.10 4.42 -7.53
N GLU A 118 10.25 5.73 -7.64
CA GLU A 118 9.29 6.56 -8.38
C GLU A 118 9.11 6.05 -9.81
N GLY A 119 7.87 6.05 -10.27
CA GLY A 119 7.45 5.49 -11.55
C GLY A 119 7.02 4.01 -11.51
N ASP A 120 7.39 3.25 -10.47
CA ASP A 120 6.90 1.87 -10.33
C ASP A 120 5.37 1.84 -10.17
N VAL A 121 4.74 0.84 -10.79
CA VAL A 121 3.29 0.61 -10.70
C VAL A 121 3.03 -0.50 -9.69
N ILE A 122 2.11 -0.25 -8.77
CA ILE A 122 1.60 -1.20 -7.79
C ILE A 122 0.19 -1.59 -8.21
N LEU A 123 -0.03 -2.89 -8.41
CA LEU A 123 -1.34 -3.48 -8.57
C LEU A 123 -1.85 -3.86 -7.18
N LEU A 124 -2.95 -3.23 -6.78
CA LEU A 124 -3.61 -3.43 -5.49
C LEU A 124 -4.92 -4.16 -5.71
N ASP A 125 -5.08 -5.34 -5.10
CA ASP A 125 -6.35 -6.04 -5.07
C ASP A 125 -6.94 -6.01 -3.66
N ALA A 126 -8.17 -5.51 -3.54
CA ALA A 126 -8.95 -5.58 -2.31
C ALA A 126 -9.66 -6.93 -2.25
N MET A 127 -9.44 -7.68 -1.17
CA MET A 127 -9.88 -9.07 -1.06
C MET A 127 -10.85 -9.25 0.10
N SER A 128 -11.92 -10.01 -0.11
CA SER A 128 -12.86 -10.42 0.93
C SER A 128 -12.76 -11.93 1.15
N GLN A 129 -12.37 -12.31 2.35
CA GLN A 129 -12.35 -13.69 2.81
C GLN A 129 -13.76 -14.27 2.86
N LYS A 130 -13.93 -15.50 2.35
CA LYS A 130 -15.21 -16.24 2.39
C LYS A 130 -15.17 -17.46 3.30
N ASN A 131 -13.99 -17.98 3.61
CA ASN A 131 -13.79 -19.09 4.53
C ASN A 131 -12.46 -18.95 5.27
N ASP A 132 -12.25 -19.77 6.30
CA ASP A 132 -11.08 -19.66 7.20
C ASP A 132 -9.76 -20.10 6.56
N ASP A 133 -9.82 -20.86 5.46
CA ASP A 133 -8.64 -21.36 4.76
C ASP A 133 -7.98 -20.31 3.84
N TYR A 134 -8.62 -19.15 3.65
CA TYR A 134 -8.17 -18.13 2.70
C TYR A 134 -6.71 -17.70 2.90
N GLU A 135 -6.34 -17.32 4.13
CA GLU A 135 -4.98 -16.86 4.44
C GLU A 135 -3.94 -17.98 4.20
N GLN A 136 -4.33 -19.24 4.43
CA GLN A 136 -3.48 -20.40 4.19
C GLN A 136 -3.27 -20.63 2.69
N TYR A 137 -4.32 -20.48 1.87
CA TYR A 137 -4.20 -20.57 0.41
C TYR A 137 -3.27 -19.49 -0.15
N GLU A 138 -3.40 -18.24 0.29
CA GLU A 138 -2.50 -17.15 -0.17
C GLU A 138 -1.04 -17.45 0.24
N SER A 139 -0.82 -17.87 1.48
CA SER A 139 0.54 -18.10 2.00
C SER A 139 1.21 -19.37 1.44
N SER A 140 0.43 -20.42 1.14
CA SER A 140 0.96 -21.72 0.68
C SER A 140 0.98 -21.87 -0.84
N LEU A 141 0.05 -21.24 -1.56
CA LEU A 141 -0.04 -21.34 -3.02
C LEU A 141 0.40 -20.03 -3.68
N ALA A 142 -0.33 -18.94 -3.42
CA ALA A 142 -0.12 -17.70 -4.16
C ALA A 142 1.29 -17.15 -3.95
N LYS A 143 1.77 -17.10 -2.70
CA LYS A 143 3.15 -16.69 -2.38
C LYS A 143 4.19 -17.45 -3.18
N ASN A 144 4.03 -18.76 -3.34
CA ASN A 144 5.00 -19.60 -4.07
C ASN A 144 5.03 -19.27 -5.57
N VAL A 145 3.88 -18.98 -6.17
CA VAL A 145 3.78 -18.50 -7.56
C VAL A 145 4.40 -17.10 -7.69
N MET A 146 4.14 -16.22 -6.72
CA MET A 146 4.70 -14.88 -6.71
C MET A 146 6.22 -14.89 -6.51
N GLN A 147 6.72 -15.75 -5.62
CA GLN A 147 8.16 -15.92 -5.36
C GLN A 147 8.88 -16.43 -6.60
N HIS A 148 8.31 -17.42 -7.29
CA HIS A 148 8.86 -17.88 -8.57
C HIS A 148 8.99 -16.73 -9.59
N ASN A 149 8.03 -15.81 -9.63
CA ASN A 149 8.12 -14.63 -10.50
C ASN A 149 9.16 -13.60 -10.02
N VAL A 150 9.41 -13.50 -8.72
CA VAL A 150 10.50 -12.68 -8.18
C VAL A 150 11.85 -13.27 -8.56
N ASP A 151 12.02 -14.57 -8.34
CA ASP A 151 13.26 -15.30 -8.62
C ASP A 151 13.63 -15.23 -10.11
N ASN A 152 12.63 -15.22 -11.00
CA ASN A 152 12.81 -15.10 -12.45
C ASN A 152 12.81 -13.65 -12.97
N GLY A 153 12.77 -12.64 -12.10
CA GLY A 153 12.88 -11.24 -12.49
C GLY A 153 11.64 -10.65 -13.18
N ASN A 154 10.48 -11.31 -13.10
CA ASN A 154 9.21 -10.83 -13.64
C ASN A 154 8.44 -9.95 -12.64
N LEU A 155 8.74 -10.10 -11.36
CA LEU A 155 8.08 -9.42 -10.27
C LEU A 155 9.10 -8.81 -9.30
N LYS A 156 8.85 -7.59 -8.82
CA LYS A 156 9.67 -6.98 -7.76
C LYS A 156 9.20 -7.41 -6.37
N LEU A 157 7.88 -7.43 -6.18
CA LEU A 157 7.24 -7.68 -4.89
C LEU A 157 5.87 -8.30 -5.08
N TRP A 158 5.54 -9.24 -4.20
CA TRP A 158 4.18 -9.46 -3.75
C TRP A 158 4.10 -9.36 -2.22
N GLY A 159 3.05 -8.73 -1.71
CA GLY A 159 2.74 -8.66 -0.28
C GLY A 159 1.27 -8.93 -0.03
N PHE A 160 0.97 -9.59 1.09
CA PHE A 160 -0.37 -9.90 1.55
C PHE A 160 -0.57 -9.32 2.94
N THR A 161 -1.62 -8.53 3.10
CA THR A 161 -1.89 -7.76 4.33
C THR A 161 -3.33 -7.93 4.76
N LYS A 162 -3.56 -7.92 6.08
CA LYS A 162 -4.87 -7.98 6.71
C LYS A 162 -5.28 -6.61 7.22
N ILE A 163 -6.54 -6.24 7.01
CA ILE A 163 -7.12 -5.02 7.56
C ILE A 163 -7.51 -5.28 9.01
N ILE A 164 -6.89 -4.53 9.93
CA ILE A 164 -7.13 -4.64 11.38
C ILE A 164 -7.97 -3.49 11.94
N ASP A 165 -7.99 -2.34 11.26
CA ASP A 165 -8.85 -1.21 11.59
C ASP A 165 -9.15 -0.37 10.34
N ARG A 166 -10.20 0.46 10.39
CA ARG A 166 -10.59 1.37 9.31
C ARG A 166 -11.51 2.48 9.80
N ASN A 167 -11.45 3.65 9.16
CA ASN A 167 -12.41 4.72 9.48
C ASN A 167 -13.84 4.42 8.96
N GLU A 168 -14.79 5.28 9.32
CA GLU A 168 -16.21 5.11 8.94
C GLU A 168 -16.43 5.18 7.43
N ALA A 169 -15.69 6.04 6.72
CA ALA A 169 -15.81 6.23 5.28
C ALA A 169 -15.19 5.10 4.45
N ALA A 170 -14.38 4.24 5.06
CA ALA A 170 -13.72 3.11 4.41
C ALA A 170 -14.70 1.97 4.09
N ALA A 171 -14.53 1.35 2.92
CA ALA A 171 -15.33 0.21 2.51
C ALA A 171 -15.26 -0.94 3.53
N LYS A 172 -16.42 -1.48 3.91
CA LYS A 172 -16.54 -2.56 4.91
C LYS A 172 -16.34 -3.96 4.32
N GLY A 173 -16.53 -4.14 3.00
CA GLY A 173 -16.42 -5.44 2.33
C GLY A 173 -15.01 -6.05 2.36
N PRO A 174 -13.94 -5.33 1.98
CA PRO A 174 -12.59 -5.87 2.00
C PRO A 174 -12.12 -6.24 3.41
N THR A 175 -11.37 -7.33 3.47
CA THR A 175 -10.72 -7.89 4.69
C THR A 175 -9.21 -7.88 4.58
N HIS A 176 -8.69 -7.93 3.36
CA HIS A 176 -7.27 -8.03 3.05
C HIS A 176 -6.94 -7.18 1.81
N PHE A 177 -5.64 -6.93 1.63
CA PHE A 177 -5.10 -6.42 0.39
C PHE A 177 -3.93 -7.29 -0.07
N THR A 178 -3.85 -7.52 -1.38
CA THR A 178 -2.61 -7.98 -2.01
C THR A 178 -1.97 -6.83 -2.79
N TRP A 179 -0.65 -6.76 -2.74
CA TRP A 179 0.15 -5.69 -3.31
C TRP A 179 1.15 -6.34 -4.25
N ARG A 180 1.07 -6.05 -5.55
CA ARG A 180 1.95 -6.66 -6.55
C ARG A 180 2.64 -5.60 -7.37
N VAL A 181 3.96 -5.67 -7.47
CA VAL A 181 4.78 -4.71 -8.24
C VAL A 181 5.47 -5.46 -9.40
N PRO A 182 4.91 -5.42 -10.62
CA PRO A 182 5.54 -6.02 -11.80
C PRO A 182 6.87 -5.35 -12.15
N VAL A 183 7.74 -6.10 -12.81
CA VAL A 183 8.88 -5.54 -13.54
C VAL A 183 8.39 -5.06 -14.89
N GLU A 184 8.80 -3.86 -15.30
CA GLU A 184 8.46 -3.32 -16.63
C GLU A 184 9.01 -4.23 -17.73
N GLY A 185 8.14 -4.65 -18.64
CA GLY A 185 8.47 -5.63 -19.69
C GLY A 185 8.64 -7.08 -19.19
N GLY A 186 8.43 -7.33 -17.89
CA GLY A 186 8.44 -8.68 -17.32
C GLY A 186 7.26 -9.52 -17.80
N ASP A 187 7.46 -10.83 -17.91
CA ASP A 187 6.44 -11.77 -18.36
C ASP A 187 5.94 -12.61 -17.19
N PHE A 188 4.91 -12.10 -16.49
CA PHE A 188 4.40 -12.75 -15.29
C PHE A 188 3.83 -14.15 -15.60
N GLN A 189 4.40 -15.17 -14.98
CA GLN A 189 4.03 -16.57 -15.15
C GLN A 189 3.04 -16.99 -14.08
N TRP A 190 1.77 -17.18 -14.47
CA TRP A 190 0.77 -17.79 -13.60
C TRP A 190 0.87 -19.30 -13.56
N GLU A 191 1.30 -19.94 -14.65
CA GLU A 191 1.43 -21.39 -14.74
C GLU A 191 2.61 -21.75 -15.62
N ASN A 192 3.41 -22.71 -15.19
CA ASN A 192 4.47 -23.33 -15.98
C ASN A 192 4.83 -24.70 -15.40
N GLU A 193 5.72 -25.42 -16.08
CA GLU A 193 6.13 -26.77 -15.70
C GLU A 193 6.76 -26.81 -14.30
N GLU A 194 7.65 -25.86 -13.95
CA GLU A 194 8.27 -25.80 -12.62
C GLU A 194 7.24 -25.63 -11.50
N LEU A 195 6.23 -24.78 -11.70
CA LEU A 195 5.13 -24.59 -10.75
C LEU A 195 4.28 -25.86 -10.64
N TYR A 196 3.98 -26.51 -11.76
CA TYR A 196 3.23 -27.77 -11.74
C TYR A 196 3.97 -28.85 -10.97
N GLU A 197 5.28 -29.01 -11.19
CA GLU A 197 6.11 -29.98 -10.47
C GLU A 197 6.19 -29.66 -8.97
N LYS A 198 6.36 -28.39 -8.62
CA LYS A 198 6.39 -27.93 -7.22
C LYS A 198 5.12 -28.28 -6.45
N PHE A 199 3.97 -28.26 -7.14
CA PHE A 199 2.66 -28.61 -6.57
C PHE A 199 2.20 -30.02 -6.96
N GLY A 200 3.13 -30.88 -7.40
CA GLY A 200 2.93 -32.29 -7.69
C GLY A 200 2.60 -32.58 -9.16
N ASN A 201 1.62 -31.88 -9.75
CA ASN A 201 1.36 -31.86 -11.19
C ASN A 201 0.34 -30.76 -11.55
N LYS A 202 0.10 -30.59 -12.85
CA LYS A 202 -0.87 -29.61 -13.38
C LYS A 202 -2.28 -29.76 -12.81
N PHE A 203 -2.78 -30.99 -12.66
CA PHE A 203 -4.13 -31.22 -12.15
C PHE A 203 -4.28 -30.77 -10.69
N LEU A 204 -3.33 -31.15 -9.83
CA LEU A 204 -3.32 -30.73 -8.43
C LEU A 204 -3.17 -29.22 -8.29
N TYR A 205 -2.24 -28.62 -9.06
CA TYR A 205 -2.05 -27.17 -9.12
C TYR A 205 -3.35 -26.43 -9.45
N GLN A 206 -4.05 -26.86 -10.50
CA GLN A 206 -5.31 -26.25 -10.91
C GLN A 206 -6.41 -26.41 -9.86
N LYS A 207 -6.50 -27.58 -9.21
CA LYS A 207 -7.46 -27.80 -8.11
C LYS A 207 -7.16 -26.92 -6.89
N MET A 208 -5.88 -26.72 -6.56
CA MET A 208 -5.50 -25.78 -5.49
C MET A 208 -5.92 -24.35 -5.83
N TRP A 209 -5.76 -23.90 -7.08
CA TRP A 209 -6.21 -22.57 -7.51
C TRP A 209 -7.73 -22.42 -7.54
N GLU A 210 -8.47 -23.47 -7.91
CA GLU A 210 -9.93 -23.49 -7.83
C GLU A 210 -10.40 -23.28 -6.38
N LEU A 211 -9.85 -24.03 -5.44
CA LEU A 211 -10.15 -23.91 -4.01
C LEU A 211 -9.73 -22.56 -3.45
N ALA A 212 -8.52 -22.09 -3.78
CA ALA A 212 -8.05 -20.76 -3.39
C ALA A 212 -8.99 -19.67 -3.93
N SER A 213 -9.42 -19.75 -5.18
CA SER A 213 -10.33 -18.78 -5.81
C SER A 213 -11.71 -18.80 -5.15
N ALA A 214 -12.22 -19.98 -4.79
CA ALA A 214 -13.46 -20.12 -4.06
C ALA A 214 -13.40 -19.53 -2.63
N SER A 215 -12.22 -19.52 -1.99
CA SER A 215 -12.02 -18.99 -0.63
C SER A 215 -12.15 -17.47 -0.49
N ARG A 216 -12.24 -16.74 -1.62
CA ARG A 216 -12.26 -15.27 -1.62
C ARG A 216 -13.16 -14.65 -2.69
N SER A 217 -13.33 -13.35 -2.61
CA SER A 217 -13.76 -12.50 -3.73
C SER A 217 -12.86 -11.28 -3.83
N ILE A 218 -12.78 -10.71 -5.03
CA ILE A 218 -12.02 -9.50 -5.33
C ILE A 218 -13.03 -8.38 -5.63
N PRO A 219 -13.59 -7.70 -4.61
CA PRO A 219 -14.56 -6.63 -4.82
C PRO A 219 -14.04 -5.42 -5.59
N GLY A 220 -12.71 -5.24 -5.66
CA GLY A 220 -12.12 -4.21 -6.49
C GLY A 220 -10.61 -4.26 -6.54
N SER A 221 -10.07 -3.65 -7.58
CA SER A 221 -8.66 -3.62 -7.91
C SER A 221 -8.25 -2.22 -8.38
N ALA A 222 -6.99 -1.85 -8.20
CA ALA A 222 -6.46 -0.57 -8.63
C ALA A 222 -5.02 -0.68 -9.14
N SER A 223 -4.70 0.12 -10.15
CA SER A 223 -3.33 0.40 -10.58
C SER A 223 -2.88 1.72 -9.97
N LEU A 224 -1.77 1.69 -9.23
CA LEU A 224 -1.27 2.80 -8.43
C LEU A 224 0.18 3.11 -8.82
N ARG A 225 0.45 4.29 -9.36
CA ARG A 225 1.81 4.70 -9.70
C ARG A 225 2.49 5.40 -8.54
N ILE A 226 3.70 4.98 -8.18
CA ILE A 226 4.53 5.68 -7.20
C ILE A 226 4.94 7.02 -7.77
N VAL A 227 4.47 8.10 -7.14
CA VAL A 227 4.85 9.48 -7.50
C VAL A 227 5.87 10.06 -6.53
N GLN A 228 5.95 9.52 -5.32
CA GLN A 228 6.97 9.91 -4.35
C GLN A 228 7.22 8.77 -3.37
N ILE A 229 8.49 8.53 -3.02
CA ILE A 229 8.90 7.59 -1.99
C ILE A 229 9.93 8.24 -1.06
N ILE A 230 9.71 8.09 0.24
CA ILE A 230 10.64 8.53 1.28
C ILE A 230 10.81 7.37 2.24
N GLU A 231 12.04 6.93 2.45
CA GLU A 231 12.37 5.83 3.36
C GLU A 231 13.59 6.19 4.21
N LYS A 232 13.67 5.57 5.39
CA LYS A 232 14.79 5.72 6.30
C LYS A 232 16.07 5.21 5.62
N GLN A 233 17.06 6.09 5.47
CA GLN A 233 18.41 5.75 4.98
C GLN A 233 19.17 4.90 6.01
#